data_AF-A0A1W9GPC3-F1
#
_entry.id   AF-A0A1W9GPC3-F1
#
_cell.length_a   1.000
_cell.length_b   1.000
_cell.length_c   1.000
_cell.angle_alpha   90.00
_cell.angle_beta   90.00
_cell.angle_gamma   90.00
#
_symmetry.space_group_name_H-M   'P 1'
#
loop_
_entity.id
_entity.type
_entity.pdbx_description
1 polymer ?
#
loop_
_entity_poly.entity_id
_entity_poly.type
_entity_poly.pdbx_seq_one_letter_code
_entity_poly.pdbx_strand_id
1 'polypeptide(L)'
;MRTKQSQILFLFVVSVVISLFVTGSVAVASDSLCKTFRKLLRSSSQNELDQYQLFGTYGGGVELFKDLDIDKDGSNDVVEKGCPGSNEPSDPCMLSIKLSSSGESILFEAWGFRLIRYRAQVYIVANADEMRKQTNIFRIDRSGFELVCEKL
;
A
#
# COMPACT_ATOMS: atom_id res chain seq x y z
N MET A 1 26.41 62.38 -30.53
CA MET A 1 25.26 63.23 -30.12
C MET A 1 23.98 62.42 -30.31
N ARG A 2 23.13 62.39 -29.26
CA ARG A 2 21.99 61.48 -29.04
C ARG A 2 20.93 61.49 -30.16
N THR A 3 20.52 60.31 -30.61
CA THR A 3 19.27 60.07 -31.36
C THR A 3 18.27 59.30 -30.50
N LYS A 4 17.00 59.53 -30.84
CA LYS A 4 15.80 59.46 -30.00
C LYS A 4 15.24 58.04 -29.83
N GLN A 5 14.79 57.77 -28.61
CA GLN A 5 13.44 57.32 -28.23
C GLN A 5 12.65 56.51 -29.28
N SER A 6 12.41 55.23 -28.98
CA SER A 6 11.13 54.58 -29.29
C SER A 6 10.92 53.42 -28.31
N GLN A 7 10.07 53.65 -27.32
CA GLN A 7 9.53 52.61 -26.47
C GLN A 7 8.40 51.93 -27.25
N ILE A 8 8.60 50.67 -27.62
CA ILE A 8 7.52 49.81 -28.13
C ILE A 8 7.06 48.92 -26.99
N LEU A 9 5.76 48.97 -26.81
CA LEU A 9 4.95 48.60 -25.68
C LEU A 9 4.10 47.39 -26.10
N PHE A 10 3.92 46.44 -25.19
CA PHE A 10 2.94 45.33 -25.20
C PHE A 10 3.04 44.24 -26.28
N LEU A 11 3.23 43.00 -25.84
CA LEU A 11 2.13 42.02 -25.73
C LEU A 11 2.61 40.75 -25.02
N PHE A 12 2.23 40.64 -23.74
CA PHE A 12 2.28 39.39 -22.98
C PHE A 12 1.22 38.44 -23.54
N VAL A 13 1.63 37.41 -24.27
CA VAL A 13 0.77 36.27 -24.58
C VAL A 13 0.82 35.33 -23.37
N VAL A 14 -0.10 35.54 -22.43
CA VAL A 14 -0.35 34.59 -21.34
C VAL A 14 -1.03 33.37 -21.94
N SER A 15 -0.24 32.35 -22.24
CA SER A 15 -0.74 31.05 -22.66
C SER A 15 -1.28 30.33 -21.41
N VAL A 16 -2.59 30.50 -21.15
CA VAL A 16 -3.31 29.74 -20.12
C VAL A 16 -3.47 28.31 -20.64
N VAL A 17 -2.55 27.43 -20.24
CA VAL A 17 -2.70 25.99 -20.45
C VAL A 17 -3.78 25.52 -19.47
N ILE A 18 -4.99 25.32 -19.98
CA ILE A 18 -6.09 24.66 -19.27
C ILE A 18 -5.72 23.18 -19.16
N SER A 19 -5.06 22.80 -18.07
CA SER A 19 -4.91 21.39 -17.69
C SER A 19 -6.28 20.86 -17.28
N LEU A 20 -6.92 20.11 -18.20
CA LEU A 20 -8.10 19.32 -17.93
C LEU A 20 -7.79 18.33 -16.81
N PHE A 21 -8.38 18.56 -15.65
CA PHE A 21 -8.41 17.60 -14.55
C PHE A 21 -9.21 16.37 -15.01
N VAL A 22 -8.49 15.29 -15.32
CA VAL A 22 -9.08 13.95 -15.39
C VAL A 22 -9.20 13.44 -13.95
N THR A 23 -10.27 13.83 -13.27
CA THR A 23 -10.63 13.28 -11.96
C THR A 23 -11.91 12.48 -12.11
N GLY A 24 -11.83 11.15 -12.10
CA GLY A 24 -13.05 10.34 -11.96
C GLY A 24 -12.94 8.93 -12.51
N SER A 25 -12.29 8.03 -11.76
CA SER A 25 -12.52 6.59 -11.87
C SER A 25 -12.07 5.79 -10.64
N VAL A 26 -11.19 6.35 -9.79
CA VAL A 26 -10.58 5.60 -8.69
C VAL A 26 -11.55 5.33 -7.53
N ALA A 27 -12.47 6.25 -7.22
CA ALA A 27 -13.31 6.18 -6.02
C ALA A 27 -14.39 5.07 -6.03
N VAL A 28 -14.86 4.65 -7.21
CA VAL A 28 -15.95 3.64 -7.31
C VAL A 28 -15.40 2.22 -7.10
N ALA A 29 -14.18 1.95 -7.58
CA ALA A 29 -13.55 0.64 -7.45
C ALA A 29 -13.18 0.33 -5.99
N SER A 30 -12.66 1.32 -5.25
CA SER A 30 -12.29 1.15 -3.83
C SER A 30 -13.52 0.87 -2.95
N ASP A 31 -14.64 1.56 -3.15
CA ASP A 31 -15.86 1.33 -2.35
C ASP A 31 -16.40 -0.10 -2.49
N SER A 32 -16.44 -0.64 -3.72
CA SER A 32 -16.87 -2.02 -3.96
C SER A 32 -15.94 -3.07 -3.32
N LEU A 33 -14.63 -2.80 -3.33
CA LEU A 33 -13.61 -3.66 -2.73
C LEU A 33 -13.71 -3.63 -1.20
N CYS A 34 -13.87 -2.46 -0.59
CA CYS A 34 -14.01 -2.32 0.85
C CYS A 34 -15.29 -2.96 1.38
N LYS A 35 -16.40 -2.89 0.64
CA LYS A 35 -17.63 -3.66 0.96
C LYS A 35 -17.37 -5.17 0.96
N THR A 36 -16.57 -5.66 0.00
CA THR A 36 -16.19 -7.06 -0.09
C THR A 36 -15.33 -7.48 1.11
N PHE A 37 -14.26 -6.74 1.42
CA PHE A 37 -13.42 -7.05 2.57
C PHE A 37 -14.16 -6.96 3.90
N ARG A 38 -15.06 -5.98 4.07
CA ARG A 38 -15.92 -5.88 5.26
C ARG A 38 -16.81 -7.12 5.43
N LYS A 39 -17.33 -7.66 4.32
CA LYS A 39 -18.12 -8.91 4.37
C LYS A 39 -17.24 -10.09 4.79
N LEU A 40 -16.06 -10.23 4.20
CA LEU A 40 -15.11 -11.31 4.52
C LEU A 40 -14.65 -11.25 5.98
N LEU A 41 -14.41 -10.05 6.52
CA LEU A 41 -14.03 -9.83 7.92
C LEU A 41 -15.15 -10.15 8.93
N ARG A 42 -16.42 -10.02 8.54
CA ARG A 42 -17.59 -10.24 9.41
C ARG A 42 -18.17 -11.66 9.35
N SER A 43 -17.75 -12.49 8.40
CA SER A 43 -18.33 -13.82 8.22
C SER A 43 -18.06 -14.71 9.44
N SER A 44 -19.12 -15.21 10.07
CA SER A 44 -19.08 -15.93 11.35
C SER A 44 -18.64 -17.40 11.22
N SER A 45 -18.60 -17.95 10.00
CA SER A 45 -18.00 -19.26 9.74
C SER A 45 -16.51 -19.06 9.51
N GLN A 46 -15.68 -19.27 10.54
CA GLN A 46 -14.21 -19.30 10.46
C GLN A 46 -13.62 -18.39 9.37
N ASN A 47 -13.59 -17.07 9.63
CA ASN A 47 -12.89 -16.03 8.86
C ASN A 47 -12.64 -16.39 7.39
N GLU A 48 -13.63 -16.18 6.51
CA GLU A 48 -13.46 -16.37 5.06
C GLU A 48 -12.23 -15.65 4.49
N LEU A 49 -11.70 -14.63 5.17
CA LEU A 49 -10.47 -13.97 4.78
C LEU A 49 -9.22 -14.88 4.87
N ASP A 50 -9.22 -15.86 5.76
CA ASP A 50 -8.06 -16.72 6.04
C ASP A 50 -7.79 -17.69 4.87
N GLN A 51 -8.78 -17.97 4.01
CA GLN A 51 -8.57 -18.71 2.76
C GLN A 51 -7.65 -17.98 1.78
N TYR A 52 -7.49 -16.67 1.94
CA TYR A 52 -6.60 -15.84 1.13
C TYR A 52 -5.27 -15.57 1.81
N GLN A 53 -5.08 -16.04 3.05
CA GLN A 53 -3.89 -15.77 3.82
C GLN A 53 -2.66 -16.39 3.16
N LEU A 54 -1.61 -15.59 3.09
CA LEU A 54 -0.27 -16.06 2.77
C LEU A 54 0.38 -16.57 4.05
N PHE A 55 1.00 -17.74 3.96
CA PHE A 55 1.73 -18.36 5.05
C PHE A 55 3.21 -18.38 4.69
N GLY A 56 4.05 -17.85 5.58
CA GLY A 56 5.49 -17.91 5.41
C GLY A 56 6.13 -19.08 6.15
N THR A 57 7.40 -19.30 5.88
CA THR A 57 8.24 -20.21 6.65
C THR A 57 8.94 -19.46 7.77
N TYR A 58 8.81 -19.94 9.01
CA TYR A 58 9.43 -19.31 10.17
C TYR A 58 10.88 -19.76 10.36
N GLY A 59 11.77 -18.80 10.60
CA GLY A 59 13.17 -19.04 10.95
C GLY A 59 13.80 -17.80 11.58
N GLY A 60 14.56 -17.96 12.66
CA GLY A 60 15.31 -16.84 13.27
C GLY A 60 14.45 -15.66 13.77
N GLY A 61 13.20 -15.90 14.15
CA GLY A 61 12.29 -14.84 14.64
C GLY A 61 11.57 -14.05 13.53
N VAL A 62 11.77 -14.42 12.26
CA VAL A 62 11.08 -13.82 11.12
C VAL A 62 10.27 -14.87 10.34
N GLU A 63 9.16 -14.44 9.76
CA GLU A 63 8.35 -15.19 8.80
C GLU A 63 8.74 -14.78 7.38
N LEU A 64 9.16 -15.74 6.56
CA LEU A 64 9.58 -15.51 5.17
C LEU A 64 8.48 -15.93 4.20
N PHE A 65 8.02 -15.01 3.36
CA PHE A 65 7.04 -15.30 2.31
C PHE A 65 7.74 -15.50 0.97
N LYS A 66 7.41 -16.60 0.29
CA LYS A 66 8.00 -17.00 -0.99
C LYS A 66 7.01 -16.77 -2.14
N ASP A 67 7.54 -16.80 -3.36
CA ASP A 67 6.75 -16.74 -4.61
C ASP A 67 5.88 -15.47 -4.71
N LEU A 68 6.43 -14.36 -4.23
CA LEU A 68 5.86 -13.03 -4.32
C LEU A 68 6.68 -12.20 -5.31
N ASP A 69 5.99 -11.64 -6.30
CA ASP A 69 6.51 -10.69 -7.29
C ASP A 69 5.63 -9.43 -7.18
N ILE A 70 6.00 -8.56 -6.25
CA ILE A 70 5.29 -7.34 -5.86
C ILE A 70 5.48 -6.24 -6.91
N ASP A 71 6.68 -6.14 -7.50
CA ASP A 71 6.97 -5.14 -8.53
C ASP A 71 6.66 -5.59 -9.97
N LYS A 72 6.30 -6.87 -10.15
CA LYS A 72 5.84 -7.49 -11.40
C LYS A 72 6.94 -7.52 -12.46
N ASP A 73 8.19 -7.72 -12.04
CA ASP A 73 9.34 -7.83 -12.93
C ASP A 73 9.59 -9.27 -13.43
N GLY A 74 8.83 -10.25 -12.93
CA GLY A 74 8.96 -11.67 -13.27
C GLY A 74 9.95 -12.45 -12.40
N SER A 75 10.54 -11.81 -11.39
CA SER A 75 11.40 -12.40 -10.37
C SER A 75 10.74 -12.37 -8.99
N ASN A 76 11.21 -13.22 -8.08
CA ASN A 76 10.69 -13.25 -6.73
C ASN A 76 11.37 -12.19 -5.85
N ASP A 77 10.58 -11.44 -5.11
CA ASP A 77 11.01 -10.53 -4.05
C ASP A 77 11.34 -11.27 -2.75
N VAL A 78 12.12 -10.61 -1.89
CA VAL A 78 12.33 -11.07 -0.51
C VAL A 78 11.34 -10.36 0.39
N VAL A 79 10.40 -11.10 0.96
CA VAL A 79 9.34 -10.58 1.82
C VAL A 79 9.43 -11.22 3.21
N GLU A 80 9.71 -10.40 4.21
CA GLU A 80 9.96 -10.84 5.58
C GLU A 80 9.07 -10.09 6.56
N LYS A 81 8.46 -10.81 7.49
CA LYS A 81 7.69 -10.24 8.60
C LYS A 81 8.34 -10.61 9.92
N GLY A 82 8.70 -9.60 10.70
CA GLY A 82 9.15 -9.75 12.09
C GLY A 82 8.07 -9.22 13.03
N CYS A 83 7.68 -10.01 14.03
CA CYS A 83 6.86 -9.54 15.13
C CYS A 83 7.66 -9.74 16.43
N PRO A 84 7.95 -8.66 17.16
CA PRO A 84 8.61 -8.77 18.46
C PRO A 84 7.78 -9.64 19.41
N GLY A 85 8.45 -10.55 20.12
CA GLY A 85 7.81 -11.43 21.10
C GLY A 85 7.68 -10.79 22.50
N SER A 86 8.00 -9.51 22.66
CA SER A 86 7.97 -8.79 23.94
C SER A 86 6.54 -8.48 24.37
N ASN A 87 6.23 -8.80 25.63
CA ASN A 87 5.04 -8.31 26.30
C ASN A 87 5.42 -7.02 27.06
N GLU A 88 4.85 -5.91 26.58
CA GLU A 88 4.74 -4.57 27.18
C GLU A 88 5.95 -3.59 27.14
N PRO A 89 5.78 -2.42 26.47
CA PRO A 89 4.76 -2.18 25.45
C PRO A 89 4.99 -3.15 24.28
N SER A 90 3.93 -3.69 23.68
CA SER A 90 4.09 -4.57 22.53
C SER A 90 4.77 -3.79 21.41
N ASP A 91 5.95 -4.19 20.97
CA ASP A 91 6.55 -3.53 19.81
C ASP A 91 5.75 -3.94 18.55
N PRO A 92 5.54 -3.02 17.59
CA PRO A 92 4.79 -3.32 16.39
C PRO A 92 5.51 -4.34 15.52
N CYS A 93 4.73 -5.08 14.72
CA CYS A 93 5.29 -5.94 13.70
C CYS A 93 5.83 -5.10 12.54
N MET A 94 6.93 -5.55 11.96
CA MET A 94 7.57 -4.99 10.79
C MET A 94 7.41 -5.94 9.59
N LEU A 95 7.09 -5.39 8.43
CA LEU A 95 7.22 -6.03 7.14
C LEU A 95 8.36 -5.35 6.37
N SER A 96 9.27 -6.15 5.85
CA SER A 96 10.30 -5.72 4.91
C SER A 96 10.06 -6.40 3.57
N ILE A 97 10.03 -5.61 2.50
CA ILE A 97 9.97 -6.11 1.13
C ILE A 97 11.18 -5.55 0.41
N LYS A 98 12.07 -6.44 -0.05
CA LYS A 98 13.17 -6.07 -0.92
C LYS A 98 12.81 -6.43 -2.36
N LEU A 99 12.66 -5.39 -3.17
CA LEU A 99 12.26 -5.51 -4.58
C LEU A 99 13.38 -6.13 -5.41
N SER A 100 13.08 -7.11 -6.25
CA SER A 100 14.05 -7.77 -7.14
C SER A 100 14.59 -6.83 -8.21
N SER A 101 13.76 -5.92 -8.72
CA SER A 101 14.14 -5.05 -9.85
C SER A 101 15.16 -3.97 -9.45
N SER A 102 15.01 -3.39 -8.26
CA SER A 102 15.82 -2.25 -7.79
C SER A 102 16.77 -2.62 -6.65
N GLY A 103 16.48 -3.69 -5.91
CA GLY A 103 17.13 -4.02 -4.64
C GLY A 103 16.71 -3.12 -3.49
N GLU A 104 15.79 -2.18 -3.71
CA GLU A 104 15.26 -1.26 -2.70
C GLU A 104 14.38 -1.98 -1.69
N SER A 105 14.46 -1.56 -0.43
CA SER A 105 13.60 -2.06 0.64
C SER A 105 12.50 -1.07 0.98
N ILE A 106 11.25 -1.52 0.90
CA ILE A 106 10.09 -0.80 1.44
C ILE A 106 9.68 -1.45 2.77
N LEU A 107 9.34 -0.61 3.76
CA LEU A 107 9.05 -1.02 5.13
C LEU A 107 7.63 -0.65 5.52
N PHE A 108 6.94 -1.56 6.20
CA PHE A 108 5.62 -1.32 6.77
C PHE A 108 5.59 -1.74 8.23
N GLU A 109 4.91 -0.96 9.06
CA GLU A 109 4.84 -1.14 10.50
C GLU A 109 3.38 -1.10 10.98
N ALA A 110 2.97 -2.08 11.78
CA ALA A 110 1.69 -2.04 12.48
C ALA A 110 1.67 -2.98 13.69
N TRP A 111 0.81 -2.70 14.66
CA TRP A 111 0.56 -3.49 15.89
C TRP A 111 0.15 -4.96 15.68
N GLY A 112 -0.08 -5.34 14.43
CA GLY A 112 -0.36 -6.69 14.00
C GLY A 112 -0.98 -6.66 12.61
N PHE A 113 -0.53 -7.56 11.75
CA PHE A 113 -1.08 -7.70 10.42
C PHE A 113 -0.87 -9.10 9.86
N ARG A 114 -1.64 -9.41 8.82
CA ARG A 114 -1.44 -10.59 7.97
C ARG A 114 -1.42 -10.18 6.51
N LEU A 115 -0.70 -10.95 5.71
CA LEU A 115 -0.68 -10.81 4.26
C LEU A 115 -1.73 -11.72 3.65
N ILE A 116 -2.44 -11.21 2.65
CA ILE A 116 -3.39 -12.00 1.86
C ILE A 116 -3.14 -11.81 0.38
N ARG A 117 -3.47 -12.81 -0.44
CA ARG A 117 -3.53 -12.70 -1.90
C ARG A 117 -4.98 -12.75 -2.36
N TYR A 118 -5.47 -11.65 -2.91
CA TYR A 118 -6.81 -11.53 -3.44
C TYR A 118 -6.78 -11.00 -4.87
N ARG A 119 -7.39 -11.72 -5.82
CA ARG A 119 -7.42 -11.36 -7.26
C ARG A 119 -6.03 -11.02 -7.84
N ALA A 120 -5.04 -11.88 -7.58
CA ALA A 120 -3.65 -11.72 -8.02
C ALA A 120 -2.90 -10.50 -7.45
N GLN A 121 -3.45 -9.82 -6.45
CA GLN A 121 -2.80 -8.73 -5.74
C GLN A 121 -2.56 -9.11 -4.27
N VAL A 122 -1.43 -8.66 -3.72
CA VAL A 122 -1.11 -8.83 -2.30
C VAL A 122 -1.62 -7.62 -1.51
N TYR A 123 -2.26 -7.91 -0.38
CA TYR A 123 -2.77 -6.91 0.56
C TYR A 123 -2.27 -7.17 1.97
N ILE A 124 -2.15 -6.09 2.74
CA ILE A 124 -1.94 -6.13 4.18
C ILE A 124 -3.28 -5.89 4.87
N VAL A 125 -3.67 -6.82 5.73
CA VAL A 125 -4.81 -6.68 6.65
C VAL A 125 -4.23 -6.32 8.01
N ALA A 126 -4.24 -5.04 8.35
CA ALA A 126 -3.57 -4.51 9.52
C ALA A 126 -4.56 -3.97 10.57
N ASN A 127 -4.23 -4.15 11.84
CA ASN A 127 -4.94 -3.51 12.94
C ASN A 127 -4.73 -1.99 12.84
N ALA A 128 -5.83 -1.23 12.83
CA ALA A 128 -5.79 0.23 12.74
C ALA A 128 -5.54 0.90 14.11
N ASP A 129 -5.74 0.16 15.19
CA ASP A 129 -5.54 0.60 16.56
C ASP A 129 -4.91 -0.51 17.42
N GLU A 130 -4.31 -0.12 18.55
CA GLU A 130 -3.72 -1.04 19.53
C GLU A 130 -4.75 -2.03 20.10
N MET A 131 -6.02 -1.61 20.19
CA MET A 131 -7.12 -2.44 20.69
C MET A 131 -7.59 -3.49 19.67
N ARG A 132 -7.05 -3.47 18.44
CA ARG A 132 -7.37 -4.37 17.32
C ARG A 132 -8.86 -4.40 16.97
N LYS A 133 -9.57 -3.27 17.17
CA LYS A 133 -11.02 -3.18 16.92
C LYS A 133 -11.35 -2.79 15.49
N GLN A 134 -10.45 -2.08 14.84
CA GLN A 134 -10.60 -1.60 13.47
C GLN A 134 -9.51 -2.20 12.57
N THR A 135 -9.86 -2.46 11.31
CA THR A 135 -8.94 -3.02 10.33
C THR A 135 -8.73 -2.03 9.18
N ASN A 136 -7.46 -1.78 8.85
CA ASN A 136 -7.07 -1.11 7.61
C ASN A 136 -6.61 -2.15 6.58
N ILE A 137 -6.92 -1.91 5.31
CA ILE A 137 -6.46 -2.73 4.19
C ILE A 137 -5.54 -1.89 3.32
N PHE A 138 -4.31 -2.37 3.15
CA PHE A 138 -3.33 -1.76 2.27
C PHE A 138 -3.09 -2.64 1.05
N ARG A 139 -3.03 -2.05 -0.14
CA ARG A 139 -2.49 -2.71 -1.33
C ARG A 139 -0.97 -2.52 -1.32
N ILE A 140 -0.25 -3.58 -1.67
CA ILE A 140 1.20 -3.54 -1.83
C ILE A 140 1.53 -3.51 -3.31
N ASP A 141 2.38 -2.60 -3.75
CA ASP A 141 2.99 -2.61 -5.09
C ASP A 141 4.40 -2.00 -5.06
N ARG A 142 5.04 -1.87 -6.22
CA ARG A 142 6.40 -1.31 -6.34
C ARG A 142 6.57 0.11 -5.77
N SER A 143 5.47 0.86 -5.63
CA SER A 143 5.49 2.23 -5.09
C SER A 143 5.34 2.27 -3.57
N GLY A 144 5.07 1.12 -2.95
CA GLY A 144 4.93 0.98 -1.50
C GLY A 144 3.55 0.47 -1.09
N PHE A 145 2.96 1.15 -0.11
CA PHE A 145 1.72 0.74 0.54
C PHE A 145 0.63 1.80 0.33
N GLU A 146 -0.45 1.40 -0.35
CA GLU A 146 -1.60 2.26 -0.58
C GLU A 146 -2.73 1.86 0.36
N LEU A 147 -3.20 2.79 1.20
CA LEU A 147 -4.40 2.58 2.01
C LEU A 147 -5.63 2.51 1.09
N VAL A 148 -6.23 1.34 0.99
CA VAL A 148 -7.41 1.09 0.14
C VAL A 148 -8.69 1.19 0.94
N CYS A 149 -8.69 0.65 2.16
CA CYS A 149 -9.82 0.67 3.07
C CYS A 149 -9.37 1.10 4.45
N GLU A 150 -10.05 2.09 5.01
CA GLU A 150 -9.80 2.60 6.34
C GLU A 150 -10.91 2.16 7.30
N LYS A 151 -10.53 1.70 8.50
CA LYS A 151 -11.42 1.45 9.65
C LYS A 151 -12.64 0.57 9.29
N LEU A 152 -12.39 -0.60 8.69
CA LEU A 152 -13.42 -1.58 8.31
C LEU A 152 -14.13 -2.21 9.51
#